data_AF-A0A961FNL4-F1
#
_entry.id   AF-A0A961FNL4-F1
#
_cell.length_a   1.000
_cell.length_b   1.000
_cell.length_c   1.000
_cell.angle_alpha   90.00
_cell.angle_beta   90.00
_cell.angle_gamma   90.00
#
_symmetry.space_group_name_H-M   'P 1'
#
loop_
_entity.id
_entity.type
_entity.pdbx_description
1 polymer ?
#
loop_
_entity_poly.entity_id
_entity_poly.type
_entity_poly.pdbx_seq_one_letter_code
_entity_poly.pdbx_strand_id
1 'polypeptide(L)'
;MKTFFALSLSALILMSAALLGAAQPATLADVPDPDPQVQEAGFLVPDGFEVNLFAADPMLRKPVQMNWDSQGRLWVVSSTTYPQI
;
A
#
# COMPACT_ATOMS: atom_id res chain seq x y z
N MET A 1 35.10 24.51 -5.65
CA MET A 1 33.81 24.17 -6.30
C MET A 1 33.57 22.67 -6.50
N LYS A 2 34.53 21.89 -7.02
CA LYS A 2 34.32 20.44 -7.28
C LYS A 2 34.07 19.58 -6.02
N THR A 3 34.77 19.87 -4.93
CA THR A 3 34.65 19.16 -3.64
C THR A 3 33.32 19.41 -2.93
N PHE A 4 32.82 20.65 -2.96
CA PHE A 4 31.51 21.01 -2.40
C PHE A 4 30.35 20.34 -3.14
N PHE A 5 30.44 20.21 -4.47
CA PHE A 5 29.43 19.53 -5.28
C PHE A 5 29.41 18.01 -5.03
N ALA A 6 30.58 17.40 -4.84
CA ALA A 6 30.68 15.98 -4.50
C ALA A 6 30.07 15.67 -3.12
N LEU A 7 30.32 16.52 -2.11
CA LEU A 7 29.77 16.36 -0.76
C LEU A 7 28.24 16.51 -0.74
N SER A 8 27.68 17.46 -1.50
CA SER A 8 26.23 17.62 -1.57
C SER A 8 25.55 16.45 -2.29
N LEU A 9 26.20 15.89 -3.32
CA LEU A 9 25.67 14.74 -4.05
C LEU A 9 25.71 13.47 -3.19
N SER A 10 26.79 13.23 -2.44
CA SER A 10 26.87 12.13 -1.48
C SER A 10 25.84 12.27 -0.34
N ALA A 11 25.62 13.48 0.17
CA ALA A 11 24.58 13.74 1.17
C ALA A 11 23.17 13.45 0.61
N LEU A 12 22.90 13.82 -0.64
CA LEU A 12 21.62 13.55 -1.29
C LEU A 12 21.38 12.05 -1.50
N ILE A 13 22.41 11.29 -1.86
CA ILE A 13 22.36 9.82 -2.01
C ILE A 13 22.14 9.11 -0.66
N LEU A 14 22.79 9.58 0.40
CA LEU A 14 22.59 9.04 1.75
C LEU A 14 21.19 9.34 2.28
N MET A 15 20.66 10.54 2.00
CA MET A 15 19.31 10.93 2.42
C MET A 15 18.23 10.12 1.68
N SER A 16 18.40 9.87 0.38
CA SER A 16 17.48 9.03 -0.38
C SER A 16 17.52 7.56 0.05
N ALA A 17 18.70 7.02 0.40
CA ALA A 17 18.82 5.67 0.95
C ALA A 17 18.13 5.53 2.32
N ALA A 18 18.25 6.53 3.20
CA ALA A 18 17.58 6.54 4.49
C ALA A 18 16.05 6.59 4.37
N LEU A 19 15.53 7.36 3.40
CA LEU A 19 14.09 7.42 3.10
C LEU A 19 13.56 6.08 2.55
N LEU A 20 14.35 5.34 1.78
CA LEU A 20 13.98 4.01 1.30
C LEU A 20 13.89 2.98 2.44
N GLY A 21 14.84 3.01 3.38
CA GLY A 21 14.90 2.04 4.49
C GLY A 21 13.77 2.18 5.52
N ALA A 22 13.18 3.37 5.67
CA ALA A 22 12.09 3.63 6.62
C ALA A 22 10.72 3.13 6.14
N ALA A 23 10.58 2.75 4.87
CA ALA A 23 9.29 2.43 4.27
C ALA A 23 8.86 0.95 4.42
N GLN A 24 9.75 0.06 4.84
CA GLN A 24 9.46 -1.38 4.96
C GLN A 24 9.43 -1.85 6.42
N PRO A 25 8.44 -2.66 6.81
CA PRO A 25 8.40 -3.28 8.13
C PRO A 25 9.68 -4.09 8.37
N ALA A 26 10.32 -3.90 9.53
CA ALA A 26 11.55 -4.60 9.88
C ALA A 26 11.28 -6.10 10.12
N THR A 27 10.09 -6.42 10.62
CA THR A 27 9.64 -7.78 10.89
C THR A 27 8.16 -7.98 10.56
N LEU A 28 7.70 -9.24 10.54
CA LEU A 28 6.28 -9.54 10.41
C LEU A 28 5.45 -9.07 11.60
N ALA A 29 6.06 -8.85 12.77
CA ALA A 29 5.37 -8.33 13.96
C ALA A 29 4.99 -6.84 13.81
N ASP A 30 5.65 -6.13 12.88
CA ASP A 30 5.36 -4.73 12.58
C ASP A 30 4.26 -4.58 11.52
N VAL A 31 3.76 -5.69 10.96
CA VAL A 31 2.67 -5.67 9.99
C VAL A 31 1.35 -5.43 10.74
N PRO A 32 0.54 -4.42 10.33
CA PRO A 32 -0.76 -4.18 10.94
C PRO A 32 -1.68 -5.40 10.86
N ASP A 33 -2.63 -5.49 11.79
CA ASP A 33 -3.63 -6.55 11.81
C ASP A 33 -4.37 -6.59 10.45
N PRO A 34 -4.39 -7.74 9.75
CA PRO A 34 -5.05 -7.87 8.46
C PRO A 34 -6.59 -7.90 8.56
N ASP A 35 -7.19 -7.96 9.75
CA ASP A 35 -8.65 -7.93 9.92
C ASP A 35 -9.23 -6.61 9.36
N PRO A 36 -10.11 -6.66 8.34
CA PRO A 36 -10.72 -5.47 7.77
C PRO A 36 -11.42 -4.57 8.80
N GLN A 37 -11.99 -5.15 9.87
CA GLN A 37 -12.67 -4.39 10.92
C GLN A 37 -11.69 -3.58 11.76
N VAL A 38 -10.48 -4.11 11.99
CA VAL A 38 -9.42 -3.40 12.70
C VAL A 38 -8.84 -2.29 11.80
N GLN A 39 -8.69 -2.56 10.51
CA GLN A 39 -8.16 -1.58 9.54
C GLN A 39 -9.12 -0.42 9.26
N GLU A 40 -10.43 -0.64 9.39
CA GLU A 40 -11.44 0.39 9.15
C GLU A 40 -11.19 1.65 9.98
N ALA A 41 -10.77 1.49 11.24
CA ALA A 41 -10.44 2.59 12.15
C ALA A 41 -9.23 3.44 11.70
N GLY A 42 -8.42 2.93 10.77
CA GLY A 42 -7.24 3.63 10.24
C GLY A 42 -7.53 4.53 9.04
N PHE A 43 -8.72 4.47 8.44
CA PHE A 43 -9.05 5.34 7.30
C PHE A 43 -9.32 6.77 7.74
N LEU A 44 -8.64 7.71 7.11
CA LEU A 44 -8.95 9.14 7.21
C LEU A 44 -9.80 9.52 6.00
N VAL A 45 -11.07 9.85 6.22
CA VAL A 45 -12.01 10.25 5.17
C VAL A 45 -12.51 11.68 5.38
N PRO A 46 -12.84 12.42 4.31
CA PRO A 46 -13.46 13.74 4.43
C PRO A 46 -14.83 13.70 5.10
N ASP A 47 -15.26 14.83 5.67
CA ASP A 47 -16.59 14.96 6.26
C ASP A 47 -17.70 14.61 5.26
N GLY A 48 -18.68 13.82 5.71
CA GLY A 48 -19.80 13.36 4.90
C GLY A 48 -19.54 12.11 4.06
N PHE A 49 -18.37 11.49 4.17
CA PHE A 49 -18.03 10.21 3.55
C PHE A 49 -17.93 9.09 4.60
N GLU A 50 -18.19 7.87 4.15
CA GLU A 50 -18.00 6.65 4.95
C GLU A 50 -17.24 5.60 4.13
N VAL A 51 -16.53 4.70 4.83
CA VAL A 51 -15.93 3.51 4.24
C VAL A 51 -16.82 2.32 4.58
N ASN A 52 -17.03 1.42 3.63
CA ASN A 52 -17.81 0.21 3.85
C ASN A 52 -17.10 -1.00 3.24
N LEU A 53 -17.10 -2.12 3.97
CA LEU A 53 -16.51 -3.38 3.51
C LEU A 53 -17.43 -4.04 2.48
N PHE A 54 -16.99 -4.09 1.22
CA PHE A 54 -17.73 -4.73 0.13
C PHE A 54 -17.36 -6.21 -0.07
N ALA A 55 -16.06 -6.52 -0.03
CA ALA A 55 -15.51 -7.84 -0.28
C ALA A 55 -14.20 -8.06 0.48
N ALA A 56 -14.00 -9.26 1.00
CA ALA A 56 -12.78 -9.67 1.72
C ALA A 56 -12.42 -11.13 1.41
N ASP A 57 -11.27 -11.58 1.92
CA ASP A 57 -10.93 -13.00 1.93
C ASP A 57 -12.03 -13.83 2.65
N PRO A 58 -12.36 -15.04 2.15
CA PRO A 58 -11.78 -15.75 1.01
C PRO A 58 -12.44 -15.44 -0.35
N MET A 59 -13.43 -14.55 -0.40
CA MET A 59 -14.22 -14.25 -1.59
C MET A 59 -13.41 -13.56 -2.68
N LEU A 60 -12.47 -12.71 -2.28
CA LEU A 60 -11.59 -11.96 -3.17
C LEU A 60 -10.14 -12.16 -2.75
N ARG A 61 -9.27 -12.53 -3.70
CA ARG A 61 -7.83 -12.66 -3.46
C ARG A 61 -7.03 -11.78 -4.39
N LYS A 62 -6.04 -11.07 -3.84
CA LYS A 62 -4.99 -10.37 -4.58
C LYS A 62 -5.55 -9.48 -5.72
N PRO A 63 -6.44 -8.51 -5.41
CA PRO A 63 -7.02 -7.62 -6.41
C PRO A 63 -5.95 -6.70 -7.01
N VAL A 64 -5.99 -6.51 -8.33
CA VAL A 64 -5.04 -5.66 -9.08
C VAL A 64 -5.77 -4.49 -9.73
N GLN A 65 -6.96 -4.72 -10.27
CA GLN A 65 -7.79 -3.72 -10.93
C GLN A 65 -9.26 -4.03 -10.67
N MET A 66 -10.10 -3.00 -10.61
CA MET A 66 -11.55 -3.16 -10.58
C MET A 66 -12.29 -2.16 -11.45
N ASN A 67 -13.50 -2.51 -11.89
CA ASN A 67 -14.43 -1.62 -12.59
C ASN A 67 -15.88 -2.01 -12.30
N TRP A 68 -16.79 -1.04 -12.33
CA TRP A 68 -18.23 -1.25 -12.23
C TRP A 68 -18.87 -1.27 -13.61
N ASP A 69 -19.80 -2.18 -13.86
CA ASP A 69 -20.61 -2.15 -15.07
C ASP A 69 -21.94 -1.40 -14.89
N SER A 70 -22.67 -1.22 -15.99
CA SER A 70 -23.96 -0.52 -16.01
C SER A 70 -25.07 -1.24 -15.23
N GLN A 71 -24.85 -2.49 -14.82
CA GLN A 71 -25.79 -3.26 -13.99
C GLN A 71 -25.42 -3.18 -12.49
N GLY A 72 -24.39 -2.41 -12.13
CA GLY A 72 -23.95 -2.24 -10.75
C GLY A 72 -23.15 -3.44 -10.21
N ARG A 73 -22.56 -4.26 -11.08
CA ARG A 73 -21.68 -5.37 -10.64
C ARG A 73 -20.24 -4.90 -10.58
N LEU A 74 -19.51 -5.33 -9.55
CA LEU A 74 -18.07 -5.10 -9.43
C LEU A 74 -17.29 -6.21 -10.14
N TRP A 75 -16.51 -5.82 -11.14
CA TRP A 75 -15.53 -6.68 -11.80
C TRP A 75 -14.16 -6.46 -11.18
N VAL A 76 -13.48 -7.54 -10.80
CA VAL A 76 -12.15 -7.46 -10.19
C VAL A 76 -11.19 -8.42 -10.90
N VAL A 77 -10.02 -7.92 -11.29
CA VAL A 77 -8.91 -8.73 -11.77
C VAL A 77 -8.05 -9.15 -10.58
N SER A 78 -7.87 -10.46 -10.41
CA SER A 78 -7.02 -11.06 -9.38
C SER A 78 -5.80 -11.75 -9.97
N SER A 79 -4.70 -11.80 -9.23
CA SER A 79 -3.55 -12.65 -9.57
C SER A 79 -3.51 -13.93 -8.74
N THR A 80 -3.27 -15.07 -9.37
CA THR A 80 -2.98 -16.33 -8.67
C THR A 80 -1.51 -16.45 -8.27
N THR A 81 -0.63 -15.73 -8.95
CA THR A 81 0.80 -16.08 -9.06
C THR A 81 1.72 -15.27 -8.15
N TYR A 82 1.29 -14.11 -7.63
CA TYR A 82 2.13 -13.28 -6.75
C TYR A 82 1.84 -13.50 -5.26
N PRO A 83 2.83 -13.48 -4.35
CA PRO A 83 4.26 -13.53 -4.64
C PRO A 83 4.59 -14.86 -5.29
N GLN A 84 5.51 -14.84 -6.26
CA GLN A 84 5.96 -16.06 -6.92
C GLN A 84 6.63 -16.93 -5.85
N ILE A 85 5.94 -17.98 -5.43
CA ILE A 85 6.48 -19.07 -4.62
C ILE A 85 6.89 -20.22 -5.54
#